data_AF-G1AQU9-F1
#
_entry.id   AF-G1AQU9-F1
#
_cell.length_a   1.000
_cell.length_b   1.000
_cell.length_c   1.000
_cell.angle_alpha   90.00
_cell.angle_beta   90.00
_cell.angle_gamma   90.00
#
_symmetry.space_group_name_H-M   'P 1'
#
loop_
_entity.id
_entity.type
_entity.pdbx_description
1 polymer ?
#
loop_
_entity_poly.entity_id
_entity_poly.type
_entity_poly.pdbx_seq_one_letter_code
_entity_poly.pdbx_strand_id
1 'polypeptide(L)'
;QVRTGLARMERVVRERMTTQDVEAITPQTLINIRPVVASIKEFFGTSQLSQFMDQTNPLSGLTHKRRLSALGPGGLSRERAGFEVRDVHPSHYGRMCPIETPEGPNIGLIGSLASYGRVNAFGFVETPYRKVVEGVVTDDVDYLTADEEDRFVIAQANAALTEDMRFAEARVLVRRRGGEIDYIAGDDVDYMDVSPRQMVSVATAMIPFLEHDDANRALMGSNMMRQAVPLIKAEAPLVGTGMEYRCAVDAGDVIKAEKDGVVQEVSADYVTVANDDGTYNTYRVAKFSRSNQGTSFNQKVVVDEGARVIAGQVLADGPSTDEGEMALGKN
;
A
#
# COMPACT_ATOMS: atom_id res chain seq x y z
N GLN A 1 12.78 -17.19 9.01
CA GLN A 1 12.51 -17.57 10.41
C GLN A 1 12.00 -19.00 10.55
N VAL A 2 10.90 -19.38 9.90
CA VAL A 2 10.42 -20.78 9.90
C VAL A 2 11.53 -21.74 9.43
N ARG A 3 12.24 -21.42 8.35
CA ARG A 3 13.41 -22.19 7.89
C ARG A 3 14.47 -22.41 8.99
N THR A 4 14.80 -21.37 9.75
CA THR A 4 15.77 -21.45 10.85
C THR A 4 15.25 -22.32 11.99
N GLY A 5 13.96 -22.20 12.34
CA GLY A 5 13.30 -23.06 13.31
C GLY A 5 13.29 -24.53 12.88
N LEU A 6 13.00 -24.79 11.60
CA LEU A 6 13.03 -26.12 11.00
C LEU A 6 14.44 -26.71 10.97
N ALA A 7 15.47 -25.93 10.66
CA ALA A 7 16.86 -26.39 10.69
C ALA A 7 17.31 -26.79 12.11
N ARG A 8 16.87 -26.06 13.14
CA ARG A 8 17.08 -26.44 14.55
C ARG A 8 16.33 -27.73 14.89
N MET A 9 15.09 -27.87 14.43
CA MET A 9 14.30 -29.09 14.60
C MET A 9 14.94 -30.29 13.89
N GLU A 10 15.46 -30.11 12.67
CA GLU A 10 16.15 -31.15 11.90
C GLU A 10 17.35 -31.70 12.68
N ARG A 11 18.15 -30.82 13.30
CA ARG A 11 19.27 -31.25 14.15
C ARG A 11 18.81 -32.14 15.31
N VAL A 12 17.72 -31.77 15.98
CA VAL A 12 17.14 -32.57 17.08
C VAL A 12 16.62 -33.91 16.57
N VAL A 13 16.02 -33.94 15.38
CA VAL A 13 15.56 -35.18 14.74
C VAL A 13 16.77 -36.10 14.47
N ARG A 14 17.84 -35.59 13.85
CA ARG A 14 19.06 -36.38 13.56
C ARG A 14 19.69 -36.96 14.83
N GLU A 15 19.76 -36.18 15.91
CA GLU A 15 20.30 -36.63 17.21
C GLU A 15 19.42 -37.70 17.88
N ARG A 16 18.08 -37.58 17.77
CA ARG A 16 17.15 -38.58 18.29
C ARG A 16 17.19 -39.88 17.48
N MET A 17 17.37 -39.80 16.17
CA MET A 17 17.50 -40.98 15.31
C MET A 17 18.73 -41.84 15.66
N THR A 18 19.81 -41.24 16.17
CA THR A 18 21.02 -41.99 16.57
C THR A 18 20.95 -42.58 17.97
N THR A 19 20.01 -42.11 18.81
CA THR A 19 19.94 -42.46 20.24
C THR A 19 18.74 -43.33 20.60
N GLN A 20 17.66 -43.30 19.80
CA GLN A 20 16.46 -44.11 20.03
C GLN A 20 16.55 -45.46 19.32
N ASP A 21 15.88 -46.46 19.89
CA ASP A 21 15.76 -47.80 19.30
C ASP A 21 14.89 -47.76 18.04
N VAL A 22 15.38 -48.40 16.97
CA VAL A 22 14.80 -48.36 15.62
C VAL A 22 13.37 -48.88 15.60
N GLU A 23 13.03 -49.85 16.45
CA GLU A 23 11.68 -50.44 16.51
C GLU A 23 10.65 -49.56 17.24
N ALA A 24 11.09 -48.61 18.07
CA ALA A 24 10.22 -47.74 18.85
C ALA A 24 10.06 -46.32 18.26
N ILE A 25 10.72 -46.03 17.13
CA ILE A 25 10.69 -44.70 16.50
C ILE A 25 9.34 -44.44 15.85
N THR A 26 8.72 -43.31 16.20
CA THR A 26 7.57 -42.75 15.49
C THR A 26 7.83 -41.28 15.14
N PRO A 27 7.16 -40.69 14.14
CA PRO A 27 7.32 -39.27 13.83
C PRO A 27 7.08 -38.36 15.04
N GLN A 28 6.16 -38.73 15.94
CA GLN A 28 5.85 -37.98 17.14
C GLN A 28 6.99 -37.99 18.17
N THR A 29 7.77 -39.08 18.28
CA THR A 29 8.93 -39.15 19.19
C THR A 29 10.13 -38.37 18.65
N LEU A 30 10.24 -38.23 17.32
CA LEU A 30 11.32 -37.47 16.67
C LEU A 30 11.04 -35.96 16.61
N ILE A 31 9.81 -35.57 16.32
CA ILE A 31 9.45 -34.17 16.08
C ILE A 31 9.32 -33.41 17.42
N ASN A 32 10.18 -32.41 17.60
CA ASN A 32 10.05 -31.42 18.67
C ASN A 32 9.73 -30.05 18.06
N ILE A 33 8.49 -29.58 18.23
CA ILE A 33 8.05 -28.30 17.66
C ILE A 33 8.52 -27.06 18.44
N ARG A 34 9.07 -27.23 19.66
CA ARG A 34 9.47 -26.10 20.52
C ARG A 34 10.42 -25.11 19.84
N PRO A 35 11.46 -25.53 19.08
CA PRO A 35 12.35 -24.61 18.38
C PRO A 35 11.64 -23.81 17.29
N VAL A 36 10.66 -24.41 16.59
CA VAL A 36 9.89 -23.75 15.54
C VAL A 36 8.98 -22.67 16.13
N VAL A 37 8.22 -23.02 17.16
CA VAL A 37 7.32 -22.08 17.85
C VAL A 37 8.11 -20.95 18.50
N ALA A 38 9.25 -21.26 19.12
CA ALA A 38 10.13 -20.26 19.72
C ALA A 38 10.64 -19.26 18.67
N SER A 39 11.11 -19.72 17.51
CA SER A 39 11.58 -18.83 16.44
C SER A 39 10.48 -17.94 15.87
N ILE A 40 9.23 -18.42 15.79
CA ILE A 40 8.10 -17.59 15.35
C ILE A 40 7.77 -16.54 16.42
N LYS A 41 7.68 -16.95 17.69
CA LYS A 41 7.40 -16.05 18.81
C LYS A 41 8.47 -14.97 18.96
N GLU A 42 9.73 -15.34 18.82
CA GLU A 42 10.87 -14.43 18.84
C GLU A 42 10.75 -13.40 17.70
N PHE A 43 10.45 -13.85 16.48
CA PHE A 43 10.27 -12.93 15.35
C PHE A 43 9.17 -11.89 15.60
N PHE A 44 7.96 -12.31 15.98
CA PHE A 44 6.87 -11.36 16.20
C PHE A 44 7.05 -10.51 17.46
N GLY A 45 7.77 -11.01 18.46
CA GLY A 45 7.98 -10.32 19.73
C GLY A 45 9.13 -9.32 19.75
N THR A 46 10.23 -9.57 19.03
CA THR A 46 11.47 -8.76 19.16
C THR A 46 12.04 -8.26 17.84
N SER A 47 11.52 -8.68 16.69
CA SER A 47 12.02 -8.21 15.38
C SER A 47 11.72 -6.73 15.16
N GLN A 48 12.71 -5.99 14.64
CA GLN A 48 12.54 -4.60 14.21
C GLN A 48 11.50 -4.44 13.07
N LEU A 49 11.24 -5.51 12.33
CA LEU A 49 10.24 -5.54 11.26
C LEU A 49 8.83 -5.87 11.78
N SER A 50 8.72 -6.41 13.00
CA SER A 50 7.44 -6.63 13.68
C SER A 50 7.12 -5.39 14.51
N GLN A 51 6.49 -4.40 13.86
CA GLN A 51 6.23 -3.10 14.46
C GLN A 51 4.83 -3.03 15.03
N PHE A 52 4.67 -2.28 16.13
CA PHE A 52 3.36 -1.96 16.65
C PHE A 52 2.61 -1.09 15.65
N MET A 53 1.41 -1.48 15.25
CA MET A 53 0.69 -0.80 14.18
C MET A 53 0.37 0.65 14.57
N ASP A 54 0.85 1.59 13.77
CA ASP A 54 0.43 2.99 13.81
C ASP A 54 -1.03 3.14 13.34
N GLN A 55 -1.91 3.45 14.29
CA GLN A 55 -3.35 3.61 14.15
C GLN A 55 -3.80 4.97 14.71
N THR A 56 -3.04 6.02 14.40
CA THR A 56 -3.49 7.39 14.69
C THR A 56 -4.78 7.69 13.91
N ASN A 57 -4.78 7.39 12.61
CA ASN A 57 -5.93 7.47 11.69
C ASN A 57 -5.80 6.37 10.60
N PRO A 58 -6.81 6.17 9.72
CA PRO A 58 -6.73 5.11 8.71
C PRO A 58 -5.56 5.25 7.73
N LEU A 59 -5.17 6.47 7.37
CA LEU A 59 -4.03 6.73 6.50
C LEU A 59 -2.70 6.32 7.15
N SER A 60 -2.52 6.54 8.46
CA SER A 60 -1.32 6.09 9.18
C SER A 60 -1.20 4.56 9.14
N GLY A 61 -2.32 3.86 9.30
CA GLY A 61 -2.37 2.40 9.21
C GLY A 61 -2.05 1.88 7.82
N LEU A 62 -2.64 2.49 6.77
CA LEU A 62 -2.41 2.11 5.38
C LEU A 62 -0.95 2.35 4.95
N THR A 63 -0.41 3.54 5.23
CA THR A 63 0.99 3.89 4.90
C THR A 63 1.98 3.01 5.65
N HIS A 64 1.70 2.64 6.91
CA HIS A 64 2.55 1.71 7.65
C HIS A 64 2.59 0.31 7.01
N LYS A 65 1.45 -0.20 6.53
CA LYS A 65 1.40 -1.50 5.81
C LYS A 65 2.18 -1.46 4.48
N ARG A 66 2.32 -0.29 3.86
CA ARG A 66 3.02 -0.07 2.58
C ARG A 66 4.46 0.46 2.74
N ARG A 67 4.99 0.44 3.96
CA ARG A 67 6.31 0.98 4.28
C ARG A 67 7.43 0.08 3.77
N LEU A 68 8.42 0.70 3.12
CA LEU A 68 9.66 0.07 2.70
C LEU A 68 10.78 0.49 3.65
N SER A 69 11.47 -0.47 4.28
CA SER A 69 12.53 -0.22 5.26
C SER A 69 13.84 -0.87 4.83
N ALA A 70 14.90 -0.07 4.70
CA ALA A 70 16.26 -0.57 4.51
C ALA A 70 16.92 -1.04 5.83
N LEU A 71 16.31 -0.70 6.96
CA LEU A 71 16.74 -1.09 8.30
C LEU A 71 16.19 -2.47 8.68
N GLY A 72 16.95 -3.20 9.49
CA GLY A 72 16.53 -4.50 10.06
C GLY A 72 17.61 -5.58 9.94
N PRO A 73 17.37 -6.77 10.51
CA PRO A 73 18.30 -7.90 10.36
C PRO A 73 18.51 -8.26 8.88
N GLY A 74 19.76 -8.21 8.42
CA GLY A 74 20.12 -8.46 7.02
C GLY A 74 20.09 -7.20 6.13
N GLY A 75 19.59 -6.08 6.63
CA GLY A 75 19.66 -4.77 5.98
C GLY A 75 20.83 -3.93 6.47
N LEU A 76 20.69 -2.62 6.38
CA LEU A 76 21.68 -1.65 6.82
C LEU A 76 21.48 -1.29 8.30
N SER A 77 22.58 -0.99 9.01
CA SER A 77 22.49 -0.24 10.26
C SER A 77 22.45 1.25 9.96
N ARG A 78 21.73 2.01 10.78
CA ARG A 78 21.57 3.46 10.60
C ARG A 78 22.92 4.20 10.55
N GLU A 79 23.90 3.77 11.33
CA GLU A 79 25.25 4.37 11.39
C GLU A 79 26.11 4.06 10.16
N ARG A 80 25.85 2.93 9.48
CA ARG A 80 26.59 2.52 8.27
C ARG A 80 25.93 3.02 6.99
N ALA A 81 24.73 3.57 7.07
CA ALA A 81 24.02 4.10 5.92
C ALA A 81 24.54 5.50 5.57
N GLY A 82 25.40 5.55 4.55
CA GLY A 82 25.92 6.79 3.97
C GLY A 82 24.86 7.62 3.24
N PHE A 83 25.29 8.71 2.60
CA PHE A 83 24.40 9.59 1.83
C PHE A 83 23.84 8.93 0.57
N GLU A 84 24.68 8.19 -0.17
CA GLU A 84 24.30 7.58 -1.46
C GLU A 84 23.10 6.62 -1.38
N VAL A 85 22.92 5.93 -0.25
CA VAL A 85 21.79 5.00 -0.04
C VAL A 85 20.50 5.69 0.40
N ARG A 86 20.57 6.99 0.71
CA ARG A 86 19.42 7.81 1.15
C ARG A 86 18.87 8.66 0.02
N ASP A 87 19.68 8.92 -1.00
CA ASP A 87 19.28 9.73 -2.14
C ASP A 87 18.26 9.01 -3.03
N VAL A 88 17.47 9.78 -3.77
CA VAL A 88 16.47 9.25 -4.68
C VAL A 88 17.17 8.76 -5.95
N HIS A 89 17.05 7.47 -6.23
CA HIS A 89 17.55 6.88 -7.46
C HIS A 89 16.50 6.96 -8.58
N PRO A 90 16.87 7.20 -9.86
CA PRO A 90 15.91 7.27 -10.96
C PRO A 90 15.01 6.04 -11.10
N SER A 91 15.52 4.85 -10.77
CA SER A 91 14.72 3.61 -10.80
C SER A 91 13.61 3.55 -9.74
N HIS A 92 13.60 4.47 -8.77
CA HIS A 92 12.50 4.57 -7.80
C HIS A 92 11.20 5.05 -8.44
N TYR A 93 11.26 5.66 -9.64
CA TYR A 93 10.08 6.13 -10.36
C TYR A 93 9.03 5.02 -10.49
N GLY A 94 7.81 5.31 -10.05
CA GLY A 94 6.69 4.35 -10.07
C GLY A 94 6.79 3.19 -9.07
N ARG A 95 7.86 3.11 -8.27
CA ARG A 95 8.15 1.99 -7.34
C ARG A 95 8.19 2.45 -5.89
N MET A 96 9.02 3.45 -5.57
CA MET A 96 9.15 4.03 -4.24
C MET A 96 8.90 5.53 -4.35
N CYS A 97 8.05 6.07 -3.47
CA CYS A 97 7.73 7.48 -3.50
C CYS A 97 8.97 8.33 -3.14
N PRO A 98 9.31 9.37 -3.95
CA PRO A 98 10.44 10.25 -3.66
C PRO A 98 10.12 11.33 -2.61
N ILE A 99 8.85 11.49 -2.23
CA ILE A 99 8.39 12.53 -1.30
C ILE A 99 8.19 11.97 0.11
N GLU A 100 7.46 10.85 0.25
CA GLU A 100 7.09 10.33 1.57
C GLU A 100 8.26 9.57 2.23
N THR A 101 9.04 10.29 3.04
CA THR A 101 10.08 9.74 3.91
C THR A 101 10.13 10.51 5.23
N PRO A 102 10.55 9.90 6.36
CA PRO A 102 10.68 10.64 7.62
C PRO A 102 11.72 11.76 7.52
N GLU A 103 11.40 12.94 8.05
CA GLU A 103 12.31 14.11 8.10
C GLU A 103 13.52 13.90 9.03
N GLY A 104 13.35 13.01 10.00
CA GLY A 104 14.36 12.74 11.00
C GLY A 104 15.55 11.95 10.46
N PRO A 105 16.33 11.32 11.35
CA PRO A 105 17.57 10.64 10.95
C PRO A 105 17.37 9.36 10.11
N ASN A 106 16.11 8.97 9.90
CA ASN A 106 15.73 7.85 9.04
C ASN A 106 15.38 8.29 7.60
N ILE A 107 15.59 9.56 7.25
CA ILE A 107 15.42 10.06 5.88
C ILE A 107 16.14 9.18 4.86
N GLY A 108 15.43 8.80 3.80
CA GLY A 108 15.91 7.92 2.73
C GLY A 108 16.04 6.44 3.09
N LEU A 109 15.99 6.06 4.37
CA LEU A 109 16.06 4.66 4.82
C LEU A 109 14.69 4.02 5.00
N ILE A 110 13.66 4.86 5.14
CA ILE A 110 12.27 4.47 5.20
C ILE A 110 11.54 5.26 4.11
N GLY A 111 10.91 4.55 3.20
CA GLY A 111 10.04 5.11 2.17
C GLY A 111 8.68 4.43 2.16
N SER A 112 7.82 4.86 1.26
CA SER A 112 6.53 4.22 1.00
C SER A 112 6.47 3.71 -0.42
N LEU A 113 5.81 2.58 -0.62
CA LEU A 113 5.53 2.04 -1.95
C LEU A 113 4.68 3.05 -2.74
N ALA A 114 5.06 3.30 -4.00
CA ALA A 114 4.31 4.17 -4.90
C ALA A 114 2.89 3.64 -5.14
N SER A 115 2.00 4.49 -5.66
CA SER A 115 0.56 4.19 -5.78
C SER A 115 0.27 2.90 -6.55
N TYR A 116 0.95 2.69 -7.68
CA TYR A 116 0.74 1.53 -8.56
C TYR A 116 1.85 0.47 -8.45
N GLY A 117 2.83 0.66 -7.57
CA GLY A 117 3.92 -0.29 -7.37
C GLY A 117 3.41 -1.64 -6.86
N ARG A 118 3.91 -2.74 -7.43
CA ARG A 118 3.58 -4.11 -7.04
C ARG A 118 4.86 -4.91 -6.80
N VAL A 119 4.88 -5.79 -5.80
CA VAL A 119 6.01 -6.71 -5.58
C VAL A 119 5.77 -8.01 -6.32
N ASN A 120 6.74 -8.46 -7.12
CA ASN A 120 6.67 -9.71 -7.87
C ASN A 120 7.14 -10.92 -7.06
N ALA A 121 7.04 -12.12 -7.65
CA ALA A 121 7.39 -13.37 -6.97
C ALA A 121 8.87 -13.48 -6.57
N PHE A 122 9.75 -12.73 -7.24
CA PHE A 122 11.19 -12.67 -6.93
C PHE A 122 11.53 -11.60 -5.89
N GLY A 123 10.58 -10.74 -5.53
CA GLY A 123 10.76 -9.67 -4.55
C GLY A 123 11.15 -8.31 -5.15
N PHE A 124 11.14 -8.16 -6.48
CA PHE A 124 11.35 -6.87 -7.14
C PHE A 124 10.05 -6.07 -7.20
N VAL A 125 10.17 -4.74 -7.18
CA VAL A 125 9.03 -3.84 -7.38
C VAL A 125 8.86 -3.57 -8.87
N GLU A 126 7.69 -3.91 -9.38
CA GLU A 126 7.23 -3.63 -10.74
C GLU A 126 6.30 -2.42 -10.73
N THR A 127 6.24 -1.72 -11.85
CA THR A 127 5.30 -0.63 -12.08
C THR A 127 4.63 -0.81 -13.44
N PRO A 128 3.33 -0.47 -13.58
CA PRO A 128 2.60 -0.70 -14.83
C PRO A 128 2.88 0.39 -15.87
N TYR A 129 2.97 0.00 -17.13
CA TYR A 129 3.09 0.90 -18.28
C TYR A 129 2.15 0.47 -19.40
N ARG A 130 1.63 1.44 -20.15
CA ARG A 130 0.84 1.19 -21.36
C ARG A 130 1.77 0.96 -22.54
N LYS A 131 1.53 -0.10 -23.29
CA LYS A 131 2.35 -0.42 -24.45
C LYS A 131 2.05 0.52 -25.62
N VAL A 132 3.08 0.95 -26.31
CA VAL A 132 2.98 1.73 -27.55
C VAL A 132 3.43 0.85 -28.71
N VAL A 133 2.62 0.78 -29.76
CA VAL A 133 2.90 -0.01 -30.97
C VAL A 133 2.75 0.89 -32.18
N GLU A 134 3.83 1.08 -32.94
CA GLU A 134 3.86 1.92 -34.15
C GLU A 134 3.26 3.33 -33.89
N GLY A 135 3.69 3.96 -32.79
CA GLY A 135 3.24 5.29 -32.38
C GLY A 135 1.82 5.38 -31.83
N VAL A 136 1.10 4.25 -31.69
CA VAL A 136 -0.25 4.17 -31.10
C VAL A 136 -0.17 3.65 -29.67
N VAL A 137 -0.69 4.43 -28.72
CA VAL A 137 -0.80 4.03 -27.31
C VAL A 137 -1.97 3.06 -27.14
N THR A 138 -1.69 1.86 -26.63
CA THR A 138 -2.69 0.81 -26.44
C THR A 138 -3.20 0.77 -24.99
N ASP A 139 -4.25 -0.02 -24.76
CA ASP A 139 -4.77 -0.32 -23.42
C ASP A 139 -4.11 -1.55 -22.79
N ASP A 140 -3.17 -2.19 -23.49
CA ASP A 140 -2.37 -3.29 -22.96
C ASP A 140 -1.37 -2.74 -21.93
N VAL A 141 -1.48 -3.25 -20.70
CA VAL A 141 -0.65 -2.82 -19.57
C VAL A 141 0.31 -3.93 -19.15
N ASP A 142 1.61 -3.64 -19.26
CA ASP A 142 2.68 -4.52 -18.82
C ASP A 142 3.32 -3.99 -17.54
N TYR A 143 3.64 -4.90 -16.62
CA TYR A 143 4.35 -4.59 -15.38
C TYR A 143 5.84 -4.82 -15.58
N LEU A 144 6.65 -3.77 -15.46
CA LEU A 144 8.09 -3.84 -15.73
C LEU A 144 8.91 -3.68 -14.44
N THR A 145 9.93 -4.53 -14.26
CA THR A 145 10.97 -4.32 -13.24
C THR A 145 11.89 -3.16 -13.64
N ALA A 146 12.74 -2.69 -12.73
CA ALA A 146 13.65 -1.57 -12.99
C ALA A 146 14.66 -1.89 -14.12
N ASP A 147 15.19 -3.09 -14.09
CA ASP A 147 16.12 -3.65 -15.08
C ASP A 147 15.48 -3.86 -16.45
N GLU A 148 14.19 -4.19 -16.49
CA GLU A 148 13.45 -4.29 -17.75
C GLU A 148 13.11 -2.92 -18.34
N GLU A 149 12.69 -1.97 -17.49
CA GLU A 149 12.40 -0.58 -17.86
C GLU A 149 13.60 0.09 -18.54
N ASP A 150 14.82 -0.15 -18.05
CA ASP A 150 16.05 0.41 -18.61
C ASP A 150 16.33 0.02 -20.08
N ARG A 151 15.61 -0.96 -20.62
CA ARG A 151 15.74 -1.41 -22.02
C ARG A 151 14.81 -0.65 -22.98
N PHE A 152 13.85 0.09 -22.44
CA PHE A 152 12.77 0.73 -23.21
C PHE A 152 12.79 2.25 -23.05
N VAL A 153 12.12 2.94 -23.97
CA VAL A 153 11.92 4.37 -23.91
C VAL A 153 10.48 4.68 -23.50
N ILE A 154 10.32 5.43 -22.41
CA ILE A 154 9.02 5.61 -21.76
C ILE A 154 8.57 7.07 -21.83
N ALA A 155 7.40 7.31 -22.41
CA ALA A 155 6.75 8.62 -22.45
C ALA A 155 5.97 8.94 -21.16
N GLN A 156 5.86 10.23 -20.83
CA GLN A 156 5.08 10.68 -19.68
C GLN A 156 3.58 10.55 -19.90
N ALA A 157 2.82 10.38 -18.81
CA ALA A 157 1.36 10.23 -18.84
C ALA A 157 0.61 11.47 -19.41
N ASN A 158 1.23 12.65 -19.40
CA ASN A 158 0.63 13.91 -19.86
C ASN A 158 0.94 14.23 -21.34
N ALA A 159 1.63 13.35 -22.06
CA ALA A 159 1.86 13.53 -23.49
C ALA A 159 0.52 13.64 -24.23
N ALA A 160 0.36 14.68 -25.05
CA ALA A 160 -0.89 14.92 -25.78
C ALA A 160 -1.12 13.82 -26.83
N LEU A 161 -2.29 13.20 -26.80
CA LEU A 161 -2.71 12.17 -27.74
C LEU A 161 -3.85 12.69 -28.64
N THR A 162 -3.89 12.17 -29.86
CA THR A 162 -4.99 12.35 -30.82
C THR A 162 -6.14 11.39 -30.51
N GLU A 163 -7.29 11.54 -31.19
CA GLU A 163 -8.46 10.64 -31.03
C GLU A 163 -8.12 9.18 -31.36
N ASP A 164 -7.18 8.95 -32.28
CA ASP A 164 -6.69 7.61 -32.66
C ASP A 164 -5.58 7.09 -31.71
N MET A 165 -5.39 7.71 -30.54
CA MET A 165 -4.38 7.34 -29.55
C MET A 165 -2.93 7.44 -30.03
N ARG A 166 -2.65 8.24 -31.07
CA ARG A 166 -1.30 8.60 -31.49
C ARG A 166 -0.81 9.87 -30.82
N PHE A 167 0.50 10.00 -30.63
CA PHE A 167 1.09 11.25 -30.15
C PHE A 167 0.79 12.43 -31.08
N ALA A 168 0.24 13.51 -30.51
CA ALA A 168 -0.12 14.71 -31.26
C ALA A 168 1.11 15.57 -31.62
N GLU A 169 2.17 15.49 -30.82
CA GLU A 169 3.42 16.22 -31.02
C GLU A 169 4.43 15.39 -31.80
N ALA A 170 5.21 16.05 -32.67
CA ALA A 170 6.24 15.38 -33.47
C ALA A 170 7.42 14.85 -32.62
N ARG A 171 7.67 15.47 -31.46
CA ARG A 171 8.66 14.98 -30.49
C ARG A 171 8.03 14.92 -29.11
N VAL A 172 8.16 13.78 -28.44
CA VAL A 172 7.57 13.49 -27.14
C VAL A 172 8.66 13.45 -26.09
N LEU A 173 8.38 14.02 -24.91
CA LEU A 173 9.26 13.96 -23.75
C LEU A 173 9.30 12.53 -23.19
N VAL A 174 10.48 11.95 -23.11
CA VAL A 174 10.68 10.57 -22.67
C VAL A 174 11.76 10.44 -21.61
N ARG A 175 11.64 9.40 -20.80
CA ARG A 175 12.71 8.88 -19.95
C ARG A 175 13.43 7.74 -20.67
N ARG A 176 14.75 7.84 -20.72
CA ARG A 176 15.67 6.80 -21.19
C ARG A 176 16.42 6.17 -20.02
N ARG A 177 17.17 5.12 -20.33
CA ARG A 177 18.06 4.41 -19.42
C ARG A 177 18.87 5.36 -18.55
N GLY A 178 18.96 5.06 -17.25
CA GLY A 178 19.74 5.86 -16.31
C GLY A 178 19.09 7.19 -15.89
N GLY A 179 17.83 7.44 -16.29
CA GLY A 179 17.10 8.65 -15.92
C GLY A 179 17.38 9.85 -16.83
N GLU A 180 17.99 9.64 -17.99
CA GLU A 180 18.17 10.69 -18.99
C GLU A 180 16.82 11.11 -19.58
N ILE A 181 16.65 12.42 -19.79
CA ILE A 181 15.44 13.01 -20.36
C ILE A 181 15.79 13.47 -21.78
N ASP A 182 15.00 13.02 -22.76
CA ASP A 182 15.19 13.37 -24.16
C ASP A 182 13.82 13.62 -24.84
N TYR A 183 13.86 14.20 -26.04
CA TYR A 183 12.70 14.39 -26.91
C TYR A 183 12.87 13.50 -28.14
N ILE A 184 11.99 12.51 -28.35
CA ILE A 184 12.11 11.56 -29.47
C ILE A 184 10.87 11.55 -30.35
N ALA A 185 10.93 10.98 -31.55
CA ALA A 185 9.74 10.78 -32.35
C ALA A 185 8.77 9.84 -31.64
N GLY A 186 7.46 10.09 -31.78
CA GLY A 186 6.42 9.25 -31.15
C GLY A 186 6.47 7.78 -31.57
N ASP A 187 6.97 7.50 -32.78
CA ASP A 187 7.14 6.15 -33.32
C ASP A 187 8.26 5.35 -32.62
N ASP A 188 9.22 6.04 -32.00
CA ASP A 188 10.35 5.43 -31.27
C ASP A 188 10.04 5.19 -29.77
N VAL A 189 8.81 5.48 -29.33
CA VAL A 189 8.36 5.27 -27.95
C VAL A 189 7.86 3.84 -27.78
N ASP A 190 8.35 3.13 -26.76
CA ASP A 190 7.93 1.74 -26.48
C ASP A 190 6.76 1.67 -25.50
N TYR A 191 6.75 2.56 -24.49
CA TYR A 191 5.78 2.54 -23.39
C TYR A 191 5.39 3.96 -22.95
N MET A 192 4.26 4.08 -22.26
CA MET A 192 3.76 5.31 -21.65
C MET A 192 3.32 5.05 -20.21
N ASP A 193 3.56 6.01 -19.30
CA ASP A 193 3.04 5.96 -17.93
C ASP A 193 1.51 5.77 -17.91
N VAL A 194 0.97 5.03 -16.93
CA VAL A 194 -0.48 4.81 -16.80
C VAL A 194 -1.21 5.99 -16.16
N SER A 195 -0.50 6.79 -15.35
CA SER A 195 -1.10 7.89 -14.58
C SER A 195 -0.06 8.92 -14.16
N PRO A 196 -0.39 10.24 -14.14
CA PRO A 196 0.54 11.27 -13.66
C PRO A 196 0.98 11.08 -12.19
N ARG A 197 0.12 10.45 -11.36
CA ARG A 197 0.42 10.15 -9.96
C ARG A 197 1.16 8.82 -9.75
N GLN A 198 1.69 8.21 -10.81
CA GLN A 198 2.35 6.91 -10.74
C GLN A 198 3.55 6.90 -9.79
N MET A 199 4.31 7.99 -9.74
CA MET A 199 5.52 8.10 -8.91
C MET A 199 5.27 8.36 -7.41
N VAL A 200 4.08 8.84 -7.02
CA VAL A 200 3.81 9.28 -5.64
C VAL A 200 3.14 8.19 -4.80
N SER A 201 3.29 8.25 -3.48
CA SER A 201 2.60 7.35 -2.55
C SER A 201 1.12 7.74 -2.40
N VAL A 202 0.35 6.89 -1.71
CA VAL A 202 -1.06 7.16 -1.40
C VAL A 202 -1.22 8.47 -0.60
N ALA A 203 -0.39 8.69 0.41
CA ALA A 203 -0.45 9.92 1.22
C ALA A 203 -0.08 11.15 0.37
N THR A 204 1.02 11.10 -0.37
CA THR A 204 1.42 12.22 -1.23
C THR A 204 0.39 12.52 -2.33
N ALA A 205 -0.29 11.50 -2.86
CA ALA A 205 -1.35 11.66 -3.85
C ALA A 205 -2.63 12.32 -3.31
N MET A 206 -2.78 12.47 -1.99
CA MET A 206 -3.91 13.19 -1.36
C MET A 206 -3.67 14.70 -1.21
N ILE A 207 -2.48 15.20 -1.59
CA ILE A 207 -2.18 16.64 -1.54
C ILE A 207 -2.71 17.29 -2.82
N PRO A 208 -3.75 18.14 -2.77
CA PRO A 208 -4.18 18.88 -3.96
C PRO A 208 -3.11 19.90 -4.34
N PHE A 209 -2.96 20.16 -5.65
CA PHE A 209 -1.97 21.11 -6.18
C PHE A 209 -0.51 20.79 -5.81
N LEU A 210 -0.19 19.50 -5.64
CA LEU A 210 1.15 19.03 -5.29
C LEU A 210 2.23 19.56 -6.24
N GLU A 211 1.93 19.71 -7.51
CA GLU A 211 2.82 20.25 -8.54
C GLU A 211 3.22 21.72 -8.32
N HIS A 212 2.51 22.43 -7.45
CA HIS A 212 2.78 23.81 -7.05
C HIS A 212 3.54 23.92 -5.72
N ASP A 213 3.78 22.80 -5.04
CA ASP A 213 4.48 22.74 -3.77
C ASP A 213 5.94 22.28 -3.94
N ASP A 214 6.85 22.86 -3.17
CA ASP A 214 8.23 22.36 -3.06
C ASP A 214 8.27 20.99 -2.38
N ALA A 215 9.19 20.12 -2.81
CA ALA A 215 9.32 18.76 -2.32
C ALA A 215 9.48 18.68 -0.79
N ASN A 216 10.17 19.63 -0.15
CA ASN A 216 10.34 19.62 1.31
C ASN A 216 9.01 19.86 2.04
N ARG A 217 8.15 20.72 1.48
CA ARG A 217 6.83 21.03 2.06
C ARG A 217 5.82 19.93 1.78
N ALA A 218 5.85 19.37 0.57
CA ALA A 218 5.07 18.18 0.24
C ALA A 218 5.41 16.99 1.16
N LEU A 219 6.70 16.80 1.46
CA LEU A 219 7.18 15.77 2.39
C LEU A 219 6.58 16.01 3.79
N MET A 220 6.71 17.22 4.32
CA MET A 220 6.12 17.59 5.61
C MET A 220 4.60 17.35 5.63
N GLY A 221 3.88 17.79 4.59
CA GLY A 221 2.44 17.60 4.46
C GLY A 221 2.03 16.13 4.46
N SER A 222 2.70 15.31 3.65
CA SER A 222 2.45 13.85 3.61
C SER A 222 2.69 13.17 4.96
N ASN A 223 3.70 13.62 5.71
CA ASN A 223 4.01 13.11 7.04
C ASN A 223 2.98 13.57 8.08
N MET A 224 2.57 14.83 8.04
CA MET A 224 1.62 15.43 8.98
C MET A 224 0.21 14.86 8.82
N MET A 225 -0.22 14.50 7.61
CA MET A 225 -1.53 13.86 7.40
C MET A 225 -1.69 12.56 8.20
N ARG A 226 -0.62 11.79 8.39
CA ARG A 226 -0.64 10.56 9.22
C ARG A 226 -0.78 10.84 10.72
N GLN A 227 -0.56 12.08 11.14
CA GLN A 227 -0.64 12.51 12.54
C GLN A 227 -2.01 13.14 12.86
N ALA A 228 -2.87 13.31 11.86
CA ALA A 228 -4.20 13.87 12.06
C ALA A 228 -5.02 13.00 13.02
N VAL A 229 -5.65 13.63 14.01
CA VAL A 229 -6.42 12.93 15.04
C VAL A 229 -7.88 12.83 14.60
N PRO A 230 -8.54 11.67 14.74
CA PRO A 230 -9.95 11.52 14.42
C PRO A 230 -10.84 12.48 15.23
N LEU A 231 -11.63 13.27 14.51
CA LEU A 231 -12.58 14.22 15.10
C LEU A 231 -13.89 13.51 15.50
N ILE A 232 -14.66 14.12 16.41
CA ILE A 232 -16.01 13.62 16.77
C ILE A 232 -16.93 13.61 15.54
N LYS A 233 -16.84 14.65 14.72
CA LYS A 233 -17.51 14.77 13.43
C LYS A 233 -16.45 15.02 12.36
N ALA A 234 -16.14 13.98 11.60
CA ALA A 234 -15.35 14.10 10.38
C ALA A 234 -16.14 14.90 9.33
N GLU A 235 -15.44 15.49 8.38
CA GLU A 235 -16.01 16.23 7.27
C GLU A 235 -15.08 16.09 6.07
N ALA A 236 -15.63 15.62 4.94
CA ALA A 236 -14.87 15.48 3.71
C ALA A 236 -14.33 16.85 3.25
N PRO A 237 -13.10 16.89 2.69
CA PRO A 237 -12.56 18.14 2.18
C PRO A 237 -13.35 18.62 0.96
N LEU A 238 -13.62 19.93 0.88
CA LEU A 238 -14.24 20.53 -0.31
C LEU A 238 -13.34 20.45 -1.55
N VAL A 239 -12.02 20.40 -1.33
CA VAL A 239 -11.00 20.28 -2.39
C VAL A 239 -10.20 19.01 -2.12
N GLY A 240 -10.42 17.98 -2.93
CA GLY A 240 -9.72 16.69 -2.86
C GLY A 240 -9.04 16.30 -4.18
N THR A 241 -8.38 15.15 -4.20
CA THR A 241 -7.65 14.62 -5.38
C THR A 241 -8.31 13.39 -6.01
N GLY A 242 -9.37 12.87 -5.40
CA GLY A 242 -10.02 11.60 -5.77
C GLY A 242 -9.28 10.36 -5.26
N MET A 243 -8.25 10.53 -4.43
CA MET A 243 -7.57 9.41 -3.74
C MET A 243 -8.26 9.05 -2.42
N GLU A 244 -9.06 9.96 -1.87
CA GLU A 244 -9.67 9.91 -0.55
C GLU A 244 -10.55 8.67 -0.37
N TYR A 245 -11.47 8.42 -1.32
CA TYR A 245 -12.36 7.26 -1.31
C TYR A 245 -11.58 5.94 -1.30
N ARG A 246 -10.65 5.76 -2.24
CA ARG A 246 -9.85 4.53 -2.34
C ARG A 246 -8.97 4.33 -1.12
N CYS A 247 -8.38 5.41 -0.58
CA CYS A 247 -7.59 5.36 0.63
C CYS A 247 -8.41 4.88 1.83
N ALA A 248 -9.60 5.42 2.06
CA ALA A 248 -10.48 5.00 3.15
C ALA A 248 -10.95 3.54 3.00
N VAL A 249 -11.40 3.18 1.81
CA VAL A 249 -11.89 1.83 1.47
C VAL A 249 -10.80 0.75 1.58
N ASP A 250 -9.58 1.07 1.17
CA ASP A 250 -8.44 0.14 1.17
C ASP A 250 -7.67 0.14 2.50
N ALA A 251 -7.82 1.16 3.35
CA ALA A 251 -7.30 1.16 4.72
C ALA A 251 -7.93 0.05 5.58
N GLY A 252 -9.22 -0.21 5.36
CA GLY A 252 -10.00 -1.30 5.97
C GLY A 252 -10.73 -0.93 7.27
N ASP A 253 -10.77 0.37 7.61
CA ASP A 253 -11.44 0.84 8.82
C ASP A 253 -12.93 1.20 8.60
N VAL A 254 -13.37 1.21 7.33
CA VAL A 254 -14.78 1.31 6.92
C VAL A 254 -15.42 -0.07 6.74
N ILE A 255 -16.74 -0.16 6.93
CA ILE A 255 -17.51 -1.37 6.66
C ILE A 255 -18.04 -1.32 5.24
N LYS A 256 -17.88 -2.41 4.48
CA LYS A 256 -18.32 -2.52 3.09
C LYS A 256 -19.32 -3.66 2.93
N ALA A 257 -20.25 -3.50 2.00
CA ALA A 257 -21.12 -4.58 1.58
C ALA A 257 -20.29 -5.66 0.87
N GLU A 258 -20.49 -6.92 1.24
CA GLU A 258 -19.80 -8.05 0.60
C GLU A 258 -20.51 -8.49 -0.68
N LYS A 259 -21.83 -8.25 -0.75
CA LYS A 259 -22.72 -8.66 -1.83
C LYS A 259 -23.73 -7.56 -2.12
N ASP A 260 -24.32 -7.64 -3.31
CA ASP A 260 -25.46 -6.82 -3.69
C ASP A 260 -26.69 -7.24 -2.86
N GLY A 261 -27.46 -6.25 -2.43
CA GLY A 261 -28.62 -6.49 -1.58
C GLY A 261 -29.36 -5.23 -1.18
N VAL A 262 -30.33 -5.40 -0.28
CA VAL A 262 -31.10 -4.29 0.31
C VAL A 262 -30.87 -4.28 1.81
N VAL A 263 -30.64 -3.09 2.36
CA VAL A 263 -30.51 -2.89 3.80
C VAL A 263 -31.85 -3.18 4.47
N GLN A 264 -31.90 -4.21 5.31
CA GLN A 264 -33.11 -4.64 5.99
C GLN A 264 -33.28 -3.99 7.35
N GLU A 265 -32.18 -3.83 8.09
CA GLU A 265 -32.23 -3.27 9.44
C GLU A 265 -30.96 -2.46 9.70
N VAL A 266 -31.15 -1.26 10.26
CA VAL A 266 -30.06 -0.35 10.62
C VAL A 266 -30.14 -0.04 12.11
N SER A 267 -29.02 -0.25 12.79
CA SER A 267 -28.81 0.15 14.18
C SER A 267 -27.46 0.85 14.30
N ALA A 268 -27.26 1.60 15.40
CA ALA A 268 -25.94 2.16 15.71
C ALA A 268 -24.87 1.07 15.94
N ASP A 269 -25.29 -0.16 16.27
CA ASP A 269 -24.42 -1.28 16.62
C ASP A 269 -24.22 -2.30 15.47
N TYR A 270 -25.14 -2.35 14.52
CA TYR A 270 -25.08 -3.28 13.38
C TYR A 270 -25.89 -2.82 12.18
N VAL A 271 -25.56 -3.37 11.01
CA VAL A 271 -26.32 -3.23 9.76
C VAL A 271 -26.59 -4.64 9.23
N THR A 272 -27.84 -4.96 8.92
CA THR A 272 -28.22 -6.23 8.29
C THR A 272 -28.66 -5.98 6.86
N VAL A 273 -28.01 -6.68 5.93
CA VAL A 273 -28.30 -6.64 4.49
C VAL A 273 -28.93 -7.97 4.08
N ALA A 274 -30.11 -7.88 3.45
CA ALA A 274 -30.73 -8.99 2.74
C ALA A 274 -30.15 -9.05 1.33
N ASN A 275 -29.31 -10.05 1.06
CA ASN A 275 -28.63 -10.19 -0.21
C ASN A 275 -29.58 -10.75 -1.27
N ASP A 276 -29.27 -10.50 -2.55
CA ASP A 276 -30.09 -10.98 -3.67
C ASP A 276 -30.14 -12.52 -3.79
N ASP A 277 -29.15 -13.21 -3.24
CA ASP A 277 -29.08 -14.68 -3.21
C ASP A 277 -29.95 -15.31 -2.09
N GLY A 278 -30.69 -14.49 -1.34
CA GLY A 278 -31.54 -14.92 -0.22
C GLY A 278 -30.78 -15.15 1.10
N THR A 279 -29.47 -14.88 1.14
CA THR A 279 -28.70 -14.89 2.39
C THR A 279 -28.78 -13.55 3.11
N TYR A 280 -28.51 -13.55 4.42
CA TYR A 280 -28.48 -12.35 5.25
C TYR A 280 -27.08 -12.15 5.82
N ASN A 281 -26.54 -10.94 5.66
CA ASN A 281 -25.24 -10.57 6.22
C ASN A 281 -25.43 -9.47 7.27
N THR A 282 -24.98 -9.72 8.49
CA THR A 282 -25.01 -8.73 9.57
C THR A 282 -23.59 -8.24 9.87
N TYR A 283 -23.38 -6.94 9.68
CA TYR A 283 -22.12 -6.25 9.92
C TYR A 283 -22.16 -5.57 11.28
N ARG A 284 -21.24 -5.92 12.18
CA ARG A 284 -21.12 -5.28 13.49
C ARG A 284 -20.29 -4.01 13.40
N VAL A 285 -20.80 -2.95 14.00
CA VAL A 285 -20.18 -1.62 14.02
C VAL A 285 -19.35 -1.49 15.29
N ALA A 286 -18.07 -1.11 15.17
CA ALA A 286 -17.21 -0.85 16.32
C ALA A 286 -17.54 0.50 16.94
N LYS A 287 -17.87 0.54 18.24
CA LYS A 287 -18.19 1.77 18.97
C LYS A 287 -17.13 2.08 20.02
N PHE A 288 -16.65 3.32 20.02
CA PHE A 288 -15.75 3.89 21.03
C PHE A 288 -14.60 2.96 21.50
N SER A 289 -13.98 2.26 20.55
CA SER A 289 -12.83 1.41 20.83
C SER A 289 -11.56 2.25 20.91
N ARG A 290 -10.61 1.83 21.75
CA ARG A 290 -9.32 2.53 21.89
C ARG A 290 -8.34 2.02 20.84
N SER A 291 -7.76 2.92 20.05
CA SER A 291 -6.67 2.57 19.13
C SER A 291 -5.33 2.40 19.87
N ASN A 292 -4.33 1.88 19.16
CA ASN A 292 -2.97 1.74 19.65
C ASN A 292 -2.35 3.06 20.17
N GLN A 293 -2.68 4.19 19.55
CA GLN A 293 -2.19 5.53 19.91
C GLN A 293 -3.15 6.26 20.87
N GLY A 294 -4.21 5.59 21.33
CA GLY A 294 -5.19 6.17 22.25
C GLY A 294 -6.23 7.08 21.59
N THR A 295 -6.31 7.10 20.26
CA THR A 295 -7.39 7.76 19.52
C THR A 295 -8.68 6.94 19.60
N SER A 296 -9.82 7.57 19.32
CA SER A 296 -11.12 6.90 19.32
C SER A 296 -11.38 6.24 17.97
N PHE A 297 -11.52 4.92 17.97
CA PHE A 297 -12.03 4.15 16.85
C PHE A 297 -13.55 4.01 17.00
N ASN A 298 -14.29 4.74 16.17
CA ASN A 298 -15.75 4.73 16.22
C ASN A 298 -16.31 4.73 14.80
N GLN A 299 -17.05 3.68 14.48
CA GLN A 299 -17.75 3.54 13.21
C GLN A 299 -19.18 4.08 13.32
N LYS A 300 -19.69 4.60 12.21
CA LYS A 300 -21.03 5.18 12.08
C LYS A 300 -21.67 4.68 10.80
N VAL A 301 -22.88 4.15 10.90
CA VAL A 301 -23.64 3.72 9.73
C VAL A 301 -24.01 4.94 8.89
N VAL A 302 -23.85 4.82 7.58
CA VAL A 302 -24.18 5.87 6.60
C VAL A 302 -25.37 5.51 5.70
N VAL A 303 -25.78 4.24 5.69
CA VAL A 303 -26.93 3.77 4.91
C VAL A 303 -28.23 3.78 5.72
N ASP A 304 -29.33 4.01 5.02
CA ASP A 304 -30.68 3.96 5.59
C ASP A 304 -31.35 2.59 5.31
N GLU A 305 -32.36 2.27 6.13
CA GLU A 305 -33.21 1.09 5.91
C GLU A 305 -33.92 1.18 4.56
N GLY A 306 -33.95 0.07 3.82
CA GLY A 306 -34.51 0.00 2.46
C GLY A 306 -33.57 0.47 1.35
N ALA A 307 -32.37 0.97 1.67
CA ALA A 307 -31.38 1.36 0.66
C ALA A 307 -30.86 0.11 -0.09
N ARG A 308 -30.77 0.23 -1.42
CA ARG A 308 -30.10 -0.75 -2.27
C ARG A 308 -28.59 -0.52 -2.22
N VAL A 309 -27.82 -1.58 -1.98
CA VAL A 309 -26.36 -1.54 -1.92
C VAL A 309 -25.74 -2.51 -2.92
N ILE A 310 -24.56 -2.15 -3.43
CA ILE A 310 -23.75 -3.02 -4.29
C ILE A 310 -22.50 -3.51 -3.56
N ALA A 311 -21.94 -4.64 -3.99
CA ALA A 311 -20.73 -5.21 -3.46
C ALA A 311 -19.58 -4.19 -3.50
N GLY A 312 -18.93 -3.99 -2.36
CA GLY A 312 -17.84 -3.02 -2.18
C GLY A 312 -18.30 -1.62 -1.78
N GLN A 313 -19.60 -1.30 -1.79
CA GLN A 313 -20.13 -0.03 -1.32
C GLN A 313 -19.96 0.11 0.20
N VAL A 314 -19.67 1.33 0.66
CA VAL A 314 -19.52 1.64 2.08
C VAL A 314 -20.89 1.62 2.78
N LEU A 315 -20.98 0.83 3.85
CA LEU A 315 -22.16 0.72 4.72
C LEU A 315 -22.00 1.57 5.99
N ALA A 316 -20.78 1.64 6.52
CA ALA A 316 -20.48 2.42 7.70
C ALA A 316 -19.08 3.05 7.57
N ASP A 317 -19.02 4.32 7.89
CA ASP A 317 -17.79 5.08 8.04
C ASP A 317 -17.04 4.65 9.29
N GLY A 318 -15.71 4.80 9.26
CA GLY A 318 -14.79 4.64 10.37
C GLY A 318 -14.32 5.96 10.98
N PRO A 319 -13.20 5.93 11.73
CA PRO A 319 -12.56 7.15 12.20
C PRO A 319 -11.99 7.95 11.01
N SER A 320 -12.12 9.28 11.06
CA SER A 320 -11.62 10.17 10.00
C SER A 320 -12.17 9.87 8.59
N THR A 321 -13.38 9.35 8.47
CA THR A 321 -14.07 9.17 7.18
C THR A 321 -15.43 9.85 7.17
N ASP A 322 -15.84 10.30 5.99
CA ASP A 322 -17.15 10.91 5.74
C ASP A 322 -17.66 10.42 4.36
N GLU A 323 -18.80 9.73 4.36
CA GLU A 323 -19.42 9.09 3.17
C GLU A 323 -18.45 8.17 2.38
N GLY A 324 -17.56 7.48 3.09
CA GLY A 324 -16.55 6.60 2.51
C GLY A 324 -15.29 7.28 2.03
N GLU A 325 -15.16 8.61 2.15
CA GLU A 325 -13.96 9.36 1.81
C GLU A 325 -13.08 9.67 3.03
N MET A 326 -11.78 9.89 2.79
CA MET A 326 -10.87 10.35 3.83
C MET A 326 -11.14 11.79 4.26
N ALA A 327 -11.42 11.95 5.55
CA ALA A 327 -11.79 13.19 6.20
C ALA A 327 -10.87 13.44 7.42
N LEU A 328 -9.64 13.89 7.15
CA LEU A 328 -8.60 14.08 8.16
C LEU A 328 -8.73 15.39 8.96
N GLY A 329 -9.66 16.28 8.58
CA GLY A 329 -9.75 17.63 9.14
C GLY A 329 -11.12 18.28 8.97
N LYS A 330 -11.10 19.61 8.75
CA LYS A 330 -12.26 20.49 8.57
C LYS A 330 -11.95 21.51 7.47
N ASN A 331 -13.00 22.01 6.83
CA ASN A 331 -12.93 23.10 5.84
C ASN A 331 -12.93 24.47 6.53
#